data_AF-A0A7C3SAW7-F1
#
_entry.id   AF-A0A7C3SAW7-F1
#
_cell.length_a   1.000
_cell.length_b   1.000
_cell.length_c   1.000
_cell.angle_alpha   90.00
_cell.angle_beta   90.00
_cell.angle_gamma   90.00
#
_symmetry.space_group_name_H-M   'P 1'
#
loop_
_entity.id
_entity.type
_entity.pdbx_description
1 polymer ?
#
loop_
_entity_poly.entity_id
_entity_poly.type
_entity_poly.pdbx_seq_one_letter_code
_entity_poly.pdbx_strand_id
1 'polypeptide(L)'
;MGERQNARFAAVLILFGLSLFSLAALCFGFALNSPLMHLSVAGLLALITSLTFWLVSVWFAQINDEDSVCWEALHQSLIAWRQALREQNDERAQSLYRQGKGSLSLAQKTEPACQQLQHVLGQLASHAESGVENWGQEVSFGLGVLHALNPFAVPSVRLAVWVQTLWQVWMVIASVLAAFTGWLAVTSLPLRALIYAASGGILGASLYNLRTLADHIAVQRDYSARFWVDYLTRPLLGGVLGVVVYAFAVGLAWTLTLQSPVGSQMPKVVFALGFLSGYALRSVLTWLNGLAKTFFRPAPSPSQEQTGFPEEQR
;
A
#
# COMPACT_ATOMS: atom_id res chain seq x y z
N MET A 1 13.66 -16.56 20.70
CA MET A 1 13.07 -16.11 19.41
C MET A 1 13.43 -14.66 19.03
N GLY A 2 13.61 -13.74 19.97
CA GLY A 2 14.00 -12.34 19.68
C GLY A 2 15.29 -12.17 18.86
N GLU A 3 16.33 -12.97 19.13
CA GLU A 3 17.60 -12.92 18.38
C GLU A 3 17.43 -13.26 16.89
N ARG A 4 16.59 -14.25 16.56
CA ARG A 4 16.35 -14.65 15.17
C ARG A 4 15.60 -13.55 14.39
N GLN A 5 14.65 -12.87 15.02
CA GLN A 5 13.94 -11.75 14.41
C GLN A 5 14.85 -10.52 14.26
N ASN A 6 15.74 -10.27 15.22
CA ASN A 6 16.73 -9.20 15.13
C ASN A 6 17.74 -9.45 14.00
N ALA A 7 18.20 -10.70 13.84
CA ALA A 7 19.08 -11.09 12.73
C ALA A 7 18.39 -10.93 11.36
N ARG A 8 17.10 -11.32 11.25
CA ARG A 8 16.30 -11.09 10.03
C ARG A 8 16.18 -9.60 9.70
N PHE A 9 15.88 -8.78 10.70
CA PHE A 9 15.80 -7.34 10.53
C PHE A 9 17.14 -6.73 10.08
N ALA A 10 18.25 -7.14 10.70
CA ALA A 10 19.59 -6.71 10.29
C ALA A 10 19.91 -7.09 8.84
N ALA A 11 19.55 -8.30 8.40
CA ALA A 11 19.72 -8.72 7.01
C ALA A 11 18.95 -7.84 6.02
N VAL A 12 17.70 -7.47 6.34
CA VAL A 12 16.90 -6.53 5.53
C VAL A 12 17.57 -5.16 5.45
N LEU A 13 18.06 -4.64 6.57
CA LEU A 13 18.76 -3.34 6.61
C LEU A 13 20.04 -3.34 5.79
N ILE A 14 20.84 -4.41 5.87
CA ILE A 14 22.07 -4.55 5.08
C ILE A 14 21.74 -4.57 3.59
N LEU A 15 20.74 -5.36 3.18
CA LEU A 15 20.32 -5.42 1.77
C LEU A 15 19.75 -4.10 1.27
N PHE A 16 18.99 -3.39 2.10
CA PHE A 16 18.53 -2.03 1.81
C PHE A 16 19.72 -1.07 1.62
N GLY A 17 20.71 -1.09 2.52
CA GLY A 17 21.90 -0.26 2.40
C GLY A 17 22.71 -0.57 1.12
N LEU A 18 22.90 -1.86 0.82
CA LEU A 18 23.61 -2.31 -0.38
C LEU A 18 22.88 -1.90 -1.67
N SER A 19 21.54 -1.99 -1.70
CA SER A 19 20.76 -1.58 -2.87
C SER A 19 20.75 -0.08 -3.07
N LEU A 20 20.75 0.72 -1.99
CA LEU A 20 20.90 2.17 -2.10
C LEU A 20 22.30 2.58 -2.57
N PHE A 21 23.33 1.92 -2.05
CA PHE A 21 24.72 2.20 -2.44
C PHE A 21 24.95 1.90 -3.93
N SER A 22 24.46 0.76 -4.42
CA SER A 22 24.59 0.38 -5.82
C SER A 22 23.81 1.32 -6.77
N LEU A 23 22.61 1.74 -6.38
CA LEU A 23 21.84 2.76 -7.10
C LEU A 23 22.56 4.11 -7.16
N ALA A 24 23.13 4.54 -6.02
CA ALA A 24 23.90 5.78 -5.95
C ALA A 24 25.16 5.72 -6.83
N ALA A 25 25.88 4.59 -6.81
CA ALA A 25 27.06 4.37 -7.65
C ALA A 25 26.71 4.43 -9.15
N LEU A 26 25.58 3.84 -9.56
CA LEU A 26 25.09 3.94 -10.94
C LEU A 26 24.80 5.40 -11.34
N CYS A 27 24.09 6.14 -10.48
CA CYS A 27 23.76 7.54 -10.74
C CYS A 27 25.00 8.43 -10.80
N PHE A 28 25.97 8.18 -9.94
CA PHE A 28 27.26 8.88 -9.96
C PHE A 28 28.04 8.58 -11.24
N GLY A 29 28.02 7.34 -11.73
CA GLY A 29 28.59 6.98 -13.02
C GLY A 29 27.98 7.77 -14.18
N PHE A 30 26.66 7.95 -14.20
CA PHE A 30 25.99 8.78 -15.20
C PHE A 30 26.37 10.26 -15.07
N ALA A 31 26.45 10.79 -13.84
CA ALA A 31 26.82 12.18 -13.60
C ALA A 31 28.25 12.51 -14.04
N LEU A 32 29.18 11.55 -13.90
CA LEU A 32 30.57 11.70 -14.33
C LEU A 32 30.81 11.38 -15.81
N ASN A 33 29.76 11.01 -16.55
CA ASN A 33 29.89 10.54 -17.94
C ASN A 33 30.92 9.40 -18.08
N SER A 34 30.87 8.46 -17.13
CA SER A 34 31.80 7.33 -17.07
C SER A 34 31.72 6.43 -18.31
N PRO A 35 32.79 5.70 -18.66
CA PRO A 35 32.78 4.75 -19.76
C PRO A 35 31.65 3.73 -19.66
N LEU A 36 31.08 3.34 -20.80
CA LEU A 36 29.94 2.42 -20.90
C LEU A 36 30.15 1.12 -20.12
N MET A 37 31.37 0.58 -20.12
CA MET A 37 31.71 -0.63 -19.36
C MET A 37 31.46 -0.47 -17.85
N HIS A 38 31.83 0.68 -17.26
CA HIS A 38 31.60 0.95 -15.85
C HIS A 38 30.11 1.15 -15.54
N LEU A 39 29.37 1.82 -16.43
CA LEU A 39 27.92 1.97 -16.31
C LEU A 39 27.19 0.62 -16.36
N SER A 40 27.62 -0.29 -17.26
CA SER A 40 27.03 -1.63 -17.36
C SER A 40 27.28 -2.46 -16.10
N VAL A 41 28.50 -2.43 -15.55
CA VAL A 41 28.82 -3.15 -14.30
C VAL A 41 28.04 -2.57 -13.11
N ALA A 42 28.00 -1.23 -12.98
CA ALA A 42 27.22 -0.58 -11.93
C ALA A 42 25.72 -0.86 -12.08
N GLY A 43 25.21 -0.90 -13.31
CA GLY A 43 23.82 -1.21 -13.62
C GLY A 43 23.45 -2.64 -13.24
N LEU A 44 24.30 -3.61 -13.57
CA LEU A 44 24.10 -5.01 -13.18
C LEU A 44 24.12 -5.18 -11.65
N LEU A 45 25.05 -4.53 -10.96
CA LEU A 45 25.12 -4.55 -9.51
C LEU A 45 23.86 -3.94 -8.87
N ALA A 46 23.42 -2.79 -9.37
CA ALA A 46 22.19 -2.15 -8.94
C ALA A 46 20.97 -3.04 -9.15
N LEU A 47 20.87 -3.71 -10.30
CA LEU A 47 19.79 -4.65 -10.60
C LEU A 47 19.78 -5.83 -9.61
N ILE A 48 20.92 -6.51 -9.43
CA ILE A 48 21.02 -7.70 -8.57
C ILE A 48 20.69 -7.35 -7.11
N THR A 49 21.29 -6.29 -6.59
CA THR A 49 21.06 -5.88 -5.19
C THR A 49 19.63 -5.40 -4.96
N SER A 50 19.04 -4.68 -5.92
CA SER A 50 17.64 -4.24 -5.84
C SER A 50 16.65 -5.39 -5.93
N LEU A 51 16.88 -6.34 -6.84
CA LEU A 51 16.06 -7.55 -6.98
C LEU A 51 16.14 -8.40 -5.71
N THR A 52 17.33 -8.55 -5.15
CA THR A 52 17.56 -9.30 -3.90
C THR A 52 16.83 -8.63 -2.74
N PHE A 53 16.94 -7.31 -2.60
CA PHE A 53 16.21 -6.54 -1.60
C PHE A 53 14.69 -6.70 -1.76
N TRP A 54 14.17 -6.64 -2.99
CA TRP A 54 12.75 -6.83 -3.26
C TRP A 54 12.28 -8.25 -2.89
N LEU A 55 12.98 -9.30 -3.32
CA LEU A 55 12.63 -10.69 -3.01
C LEU A 55 12.62 -10.95 -1.50
N VAL A 56 13.64 -10.44 -0.80
CA VAL A 56 13.73 -10.58 0.66
C VAL A 56 12.63 -9.77 1.36
N SER A 57 12.27 -8.60 0.84
CA SER A 57 11.15 -7.81 1.35
C SER A 57 9.81 -8.53 1.17
N VAL A 58 9.57 -9.16 0.02
CA VAL A 58 8.39 -9.99 -0.22
C VAL A 58 8.34 -11.14 0.78
N TRP A 59 9.46 -11.85 0.94
CA TRP A 59 9.55 -13.00 1.83
C TRP A 59 9.25 -12.64 3.28
N PHE A 60 9.82 -11.55 3.79
CA PHE A 60 9.59 -11.13 5.17
C PHE A 60 8.29 -10.35 5.38
N ALA A 61 7.64 -9.87 4.32
CA ALA A 61 6.31 -9.30 4.42
C ALA A 61 5.21 -10.38 4.52
N GLN A 62 5.47 -11.59 4.03
CA GLN A 62 4.62 -12.77 4.18
C GLN A 62 4.80 -13.41 5.57
N ILE A 63 4.32 -12.73 6.60
CA ILE A 63 4.38 -13.26 7.96
C ILE A 63 3.11 -14.08 8.24
N ASN A 64 3.29 -15.38 8.42
CA ASN A 64 2.25 -16.34 8.81
C ASN A 64 2.62 -17.08 10.12
N ASP A 65 3.37 -16.43 11.02
CA ASP A 65 3.65 -17.02 12.33
C ASP A 65 2.44 -16.90 13.28
N GLU A 66 2.39 -17.73 14.32
CA GLU A 66 1.27 -17.75 15.28
C GLU A 66 1.06 -16.39 15.95
N ASP A 67 2.15 -15.64 16.20
CA ASP A 67 2.10 -14.26 16.70
C ASP A 67 1.35 -13.32 15.74
N SER A 68 1.61 -13.42 14.42
CA SER A 68 0.90 -12.61 13.41
C SER A 68 -0.56 -13.01 13.23
N VAL A 69 -0.88 -14.31 13.34
CA VAL A 69 -2.26 -14.80 13.28
C VAL A 69 -3.04 -14.33 14.50
N CYS A 70 -2.44 -14.42 15.69
CA CYS A 70 -2.99 -13.90 16.93
C CYS A 70 -3.25 -12.39 16.83
N TRP A 71 -2.24 -11.62 16.37
CA TRP A 71 -2.36 -10.19 16.14
C TRP A 71 -3.51 -9.85 15.20
N GLU A 72 -3.61 -10.53 14.06
CA GLU A 72 -4.67 -10.29 13.07
C GLU A 72 -6.05 -10.61 13.66
N ALA A 73 -6.19 -11.70 14.41
CA ALA A 73 -7.45 -12.06 15.06
C ALA A 73 -7.88 -11.02 16.12
N LEU A 74 -6.94 -10.54 16.94
CA LEU A 74 -7.19 -9.44 17.89
C LEU A 74 -7.55 -8.14 17.20
N HIS A 75 -6.88 -7.84 16.08
CA HIS A 75 -7.14 -6.67 15.27
C HIS A 75 -8.53 -6.69 14.62
N GLN A 76 -8.97 -7.84 14.08
CA GLN A 76 -10.33 -8.01 13.57
C GLN A 76 -11.38 -7.84 14.67
N SER A 77 -11.08 -8.33 15.89
CA SER A 77 -11.92 -8.11 17.06
C SER A 77 -12.05 -6.62 17.40
N LEU A 78 -10.93 -5.89 17.44
CA LEU A 78 -10.89 -4.45 17.68
C LEU A 78 -11.74 -3.68 16.67
N ILE A 79 -11.60 -3.96 15.37
CA ILE A 79 -12.38 -3.29 14.32
C ILE A 79 -13.88 -3.56 14.50
N ALA A 80 -14.26 -4.82 14.68
CA ALA A 80 -15.67 -5.21 14.83
C ALA A 80 -16.30 -4.54 16.05
N TRP A 81 -15.59 -4.52 17.18
CA TRP A 81 -16.04 -3.88 18.41
C TRP A 81 -16.11 -2.35 18.33
N ARG A 82 -15.14 -1.72 17.66
CA ARG A 82 -15.19 -0.27 17.39
C ARG A 82 -16.37 0.10 16.51
N GLN A 83 -16.70 -0.74 15.53
CA GLN A 83 -17.88 -0.56 14.68
C GLN A 83 -19.18 -0.80 15.46
N ALA A 84 -19.22 -1.84 16.30
CA ALA A 84 -20.39 -2.16 17.14
C ALA A 84 -20.81 -0.99 18.04
N LEU A 85 -19.84 -0.28 18.66
CA LEU A 85 -20.14 0.89 19.51
C LEU A 85 -20.64 2.12 18.73
N ARG A 86 -20.37 2.21 17.43
CA ARG A 86 -20.78 3.35 16.58
C ARG A 86 -22.09 3.08 15.85
N GLU A 87 -22.53 1.83 15.81
CA GLU A 87 -23.72 1.41 15.09
C GLU A 87 -24.97 1.80 15.89
N GLN A 88 -25.93 2.42 15.21
CA GLN A 88 -27.18 2.88 15.84
C GLN A 88 -28.25 1.79 15.86
N ASN A 89 -28.12 0.77 15.01
CA ASN A 89 -29.03 -0.36 14.95
C ASN A 89 -28.55 -1.47 15.89
N ASP A 90 -29.34 -1.76 16.92
CA ASP A 90 -29.03 -2.75 17.96
C ASP A 90 -28.76 -4.16 17.40
N GLU A 91 -29.52 -4.62 16.41
CA GLU A 91 -29.32 -5.95 15.82
C GLU A 91 -27.96 -6.03 15.11
N ARG A 92 -27.61 -4.96 14.40
CA ARG A 92 -26.34 -4.87 13.67
C ARG A 92 -25.16 -4.69 14.63
N ALA A 93 -25.33 -3.89 15.68
CA ALA A 93 -24.35 -3.75 16.76
C ALA A 93 -24.08 -5.10 17.44
N GLN A 94 -25.13 -5.87 17.73
CA GLN A 94 -25.01 -7.18 18.37
C GLN A 94 -24.37 -8.22 17.44
N SER A 95 -24.66 -8.16 16.13
CA SER A 95 -23.98 -8.98 15.12
C SER A 95 -22.47 -8.71 15.06
N LEU A 96 -22.07 -7.43 15.02
CA LEU A 96 -20.67 -7.01 15.04
C LEU A 96 -19.97 -7.40 16.34
N TYR A 97 -20.65 -7.30 17.48
CA TYR A 97 -20.14 -7.78 18.75
C TYR A 97 -19.84 -9.29 18.72
N ARG A 98 -20.77 -10.11 18.21
CA ARG A 98 -20.57 -11.56 18.06
C ARG A 98 -19.42 -11.88 17.10
N GLN A 99 -19.29 -11.13 16.01
CA GLN A 99 -18.16 -11.25 15.10
C GLN A 99 -16.83 -10.98 15.84
N GLY A 100 -16.76 -9.90 16.62
CA GLY A 100 -15.57 -9.57 17.41
C GLY A 100 -15.23 -10.63 18.46
N LYS A 101 -16.23 -11.24 19.12
CA LYS A 101 -16.02 -12.40 20.01
C LYS A 101 -15.50 -13.62 19.26
N GLY A 102 -16.03 -13.90 18.07
CA GLY A 102 -15.54 -14.99 17.23
C GLY A 102 -14.05 -14.83 16.92
N SER A 103 -13.63 -13.63 16.52
CA SER A 103 -12.22 -13.31 16.27
C SER A 103 -11.35 -13.39 17.53
N LEU A 104 -11.84 -12.91 18.69
CA LEU A 104 -11.11 -13.06 19.95
C LEU A 104 -10.92 -14.54 20.33
N SER A 105 -11.96 -15.36 20.15
CA SER A 105 -11.87 -16.80 20.43
C SER A 105 -10.86 -17.51 19.53
N LEU A 106 -10.68 -17.03 18.29
CA LEU A 106 -9.63 -17.50 17.40
C LEU A 106 -8.25 -17.12 17.93
N ALA A 107 -8.07 -15.88 18.40
CA ALA A 107 -6.83 -15.42 19.01
C ALA A 107 -6.48 -16.22 20.28
N GLN A 108 -7.47 -16.53 21.12
CA GLN A 108 -7.26 -17.34 22.34
C GLN A 108 -6.87 -18.80 22.03
N LYS A 109 -7.26 -19.32 20.87
CA LYS A 109 -6.86 -20.66 20.40
C LYS A 109 -5.44 -20.69 19.82
N THR A 110 -4.87 -19.54 19.52
CA THR A 110 -3.45 -19.47 19.13
C THR A 110 -2.58 -19.50 20.38
N GLU A 111 -1.41 -20.12 20.29
CA GLU A 111 -0.41 -20.15 21.37
C GLU A 111 0.74 -19.18 21.04
N PRO A 112 0.53 -17.84 21.06
CA PRO A 112 1.55 -16.89 20.65
C PRO A 112 2.78 -17.01 21.56
N ALA A 113 3.97 -16.94 20.96
CA ALA A 113 5.23 -16.92 21.69
C ALA A 113 5.49 -15.54 22.35
N CYS A 114 4.82 -14.50 21.86
CA CYS A 114 4.94 -13.14 22.39
C CYS A 114 4.26 -13.00 23.77
N GLN A 115 5.06 -12.74 24.82
CA GLN A 115 4.58 -12.53 26.20
C GLN A 115 3.54 -11.42 26.31
N GLN A 116 3.66 -10.36 25.50
CA GLN A 116 2.72 -9.24 25.56
C GLN A 116 1.35 -9.59 24.98
N LEU A 117 1.31 -10.45 23.95
CA LEU A 117 0.06 -11.02 23.43
C LEU A 117 -0.57 -11.97 24.46
N GLN A 118 0.24 -12.84 25.08
CA GLN A 118 -0.24 -13.74 26.14
C GLN A 118 -0.85 -12.96 27.32
N HIS A 119 -0.21 -11.86 27.74
CA HIS A 119 -0.72 -11.01 28.82
C HIS A 119 -2.07 -10.38 28.46
N VAL A 120 -2.20 -9.83 27.24
CA VAL A 120 -3.45 -9.25 26.74
C VAL A 120 -4.56 -10.31 26.65
N LEU A 121 -4.27 -11.49 26.12
CA LEU A 121 -5.23 -12.59 26.06
C LEU A 121 -5.69 -13.02 27.46
N GLY A 122 -4.76 -13.07 28.42
CA GLY A 122 -5.07 -13.39 29.82
C GLY A 122 -5.96 -12.34 30.49
N GLN A 123 -5.72 -11.04 30.27
CA GLN A 123 -6.57 -9.96 30.77
C GLN A 123 -7.99 -10.00 30.18
N LEU A 124 -8.11 -10.31 28.88
CA LEU A 124 -9.41 -10.43 28.22
C LEU A 124 -10.17 -11.67 28.69
N ALA A 125 -9.47 -12.79 28.89
CA ALA A 125 -10.08 -14.02 29.40
C ALA A 125 -10.58 -13.86 30.84
N SER A 126 -9.77 -13.29 31.73
CA SER A 126 -10.15 -13.09 33.14
C SER A 126 -11.33 -12.13 33.30
N HIS A 127 -11.42 -11.11 32.45
CA HIS A 127 -12.59 -10.22 32.43
C HIS A 127 -13.85 -10.92 31.91
N ALA A 128 -13.74 -11.79 30.90
CA ALA A 128 -14.88 -12.56 30.40
C ALA A 128 -15.43 -13.55 31.45
N GLU A 129 -14.55 -14.17 32.25
CA GLU A 129 -14.93 -15.09 33.34
C GLU A 129 -15.62 -14.37 34.52
N SER A 130 -15.41 -13.06 34.67
CA SER A 130 -16.02 -12.26 35.74
C SER A 130 -17.54 -12.04 35.62
N GLY A 131 -18.17 -12.57 34.56
CA GLY A 131 -19.63 -12.57 34.43
C GLY A 131 -20.23 -11.23 34.03
N VAL A 132 -19.69 -10.58 32.99
CA VAL A 132 -20.19 -9.28 32.51
C VAL A 132 -21.58 -9.42 31.88
N GLU A 133 -22.58 -8.80 32.50
CA GLU A 133 -23.99 -8.85 32.05
C GLU A 133 -24.27 -7.97 30.81
N ASN A 134 -23.45 -6.93 30.59
CA ASN A 134 -23.64 -5.96 29.51
C ASN A 134 -22.51 -6.05 28.46
N TRP A 135 -22.86 -6.44 27.24
CA TRP A 135 -21.91 -6.55 26.11
C TRP A 135 -21.18 -5.22 25.82
N GLY A 136 -21.80 -4.07 26.07
CA GLY A 136 -21.18 -2.76 25.87
C GLY A 136 -20.02 -2.48 26.84
N GLN A 137 -20.12 -2.97 28.08
CA GLN A 137 -19.03 -2.86 29.07
C GLN A 137 -17.86 -3.77 28.70
N GLU A 138 -18.16 -5.02 28.30
CA GLU A 138 -17.15 -5.98 27.83
C GLU A 138 -16.39 -5.42 26.61
N VAL A 139 -17.11 -4.87 25.63
CA VAL A 139 -16.53 -4.22 24.46
C VAL A 139 -15.67 -3.01 24.84
N SER A 140 -16.14 -2.17 25.76
CA SER A 140 -15.40 -0.98 26.18
C SER A 140 -14.09 -1.34 26.90
N PHE A 141 -14.13 -2.33 27.80
CA PHE A 141 -12.93 -2.86 28.45
C PHE A 141 -11.98 -3.47 27.42
N GLY A 142 -12.50 -4.34 26.56
CA GLY A 142 -11.75 -5.02 25.52
C GLY A 142 -11.05 -4.05 24.58
N LEU A 143 -11.75 -3.00 24.13
CA LEU A 143 -11.16 -1.93 23.32
C LEU A 143 -10.06 -1.17 24.08
N GLY A 144 -10.22 -0.93 25.38
CA GLY A 144 -9.18 -0.29 26.20
C GLY A 144 -7.89 -1.11 26.24
N VAL A 145 -8.01 -2.41 26.49
CA VAL A 145 -6.86 -3.35 26.51
C VAL A 145 -6.23 -3.46 25.12
N LEU A 146 -7.04 -3.67 24.08
CA LEU A 146 -6.54 -3.82 22.71
C LEU A 146 -5.92 -2.52 22.18
N HIS A 147 -6.42 -1.35 22.57
CA HIS A 147 -5.80 -0.07 22.19
C HIS A 147 -4.46 0.20 22.88
N ALA A 148 -4.24 -0.36 24.06
CA ALA A 148 -2.95 -0.27 24.72
C ALA A 148 -1.87 -1.09 24.00
N LEU A 149 -2.26 -2.10 23.21
CA LEU A 149 -1.34 -2.94 22.47
C LEU A 149 -0.76 -2.21 21.25
N ASN A 150 0.56 -2.06 21.22
CA ASN A 150 1.27 -1.41 20.12
C ASN A 150 1.75 -2.46 19.09
N PRO A 151 1.59 -2.25 17.77
CA PRO A 151 2.11 -3.16 16.74
C PRO A 151 3.62 -3.44 16.88
N PHE A 152 4.40 -2.49 17.41
CA PHE A 152 5.85 -2.66 17.63
C PHE A 152 6.19 -3.61 18.80
N ALA A 153 5.22 -3.94 19.66
CA ALA A 153 5.41 -4.90 20.75
C ALA A 153 5.49 -6.34 20.24
N VAL A 154 4.88 -6.64 19.09
CA VAL A 154 4.91 -7.96 18.47
C VAL A 154 6.09 -8.03 17.49
N PRO A 155 7.12 -8.87 17.73
CA PRO A 155 8.34 -8.86 16.93
C PRO A 155 8.13 -9.10 15.43
N SER A 156 7.18 -9.96 15.08
CA SER A 156 6.88 -10.29 13.69
C SER A 156 6.16 -9.13 12.98
N VAL A 157 5.12 -8.59 13.59
CA VAL A 157 4.41 -7.39 13.11
C VAL A 157 5.37 -6.21 12.93
N ARG A 158 6.27 -5.99 13.90
CA ARG A 158 7.34 -4.98 13.82
C ARG A 158 8.22 -5.17 12.59
N LEU A 159 8.64 -6.41 12.30
CA LEU A 159 9.45 -6.71 11.12
C LEU A 159 8.69 -6.35 9.84
N ALA A 160 7.43 -6.74 9.71
CA ALA A 160 6.60 -6.41 8.54
C ALA A 160 6.47 -4.90 8.34
N VAL A 161 6.19 -4.14 9.40
CA VAL A 161 6.10 -2.68 9.37
C VAL A 161 7.39 -2.07 8.83
N TRP A 162 8.55 -2.51 9.33
CA TRP A 162 9.84 -1.98 8.89
C TRP A 162 10.16 -2.36 7.46
N VAL A 163 9.92 -3.61 7.06
CA VAL A 163 10.12 -4.07 5.68
C VAL A 163 9.30 -3.22 4.71
N GLN A 164 8.02 -2.98 5.02
CA GLN A 164 7.15 -2.13 4.20
C GLN A 164 7.63 -0.68 4.17
N THR A 165 8.07 -0.14 5.30
CA THR A 165 8.60 1.24 5.38
C THR A 165 9.86 1.38 4.51
N LEU A 166 10.81 0.45 4.66
CA LEU A 166 12.05 0.44 3.88
C LEU A 166 11.77 0.28 2.38
N TRP A 167 10.79 -0.55 2.00
CA TRP A 167 10.34 -0.66 0.62
C TRP A 167 9.83 0.68 0.08
N GLN A 168 8.98 1.41 0.81
CA GLN A 168 8.50 2.72 0.36
C GLN A 168 9.64 3.74 0.24
N VAL A 169 10.54 3.79 1.22
CA VAL A 169 11.70 4.69 1.19
C VAL A 169 12.61 4.36 0.00
N TRP A 170 12.84 3.08 -0.26
CA TRP A 170 13.59 2.63 -1.42
C TRP A 170 12.92 3.08 -2.74
N MET A 171 11.61 2.90 -2.87
CA MET A 171 10.85 3.35 -4.05
C MET A 171 10.90 4.87 -4.25
N VAL A 172 10.83 5.65 -3.16
CA VAL A 172 11.04 7.11 -3.19
C VAL A 172 12.40 7.44 -3.77
N ILE A 173 13.48 6.85 -3.24
CA ILE A 173 14.85 7.13 -3.70
C ILE A 173 15.03 6.67 -5.15
N ALA A 174 14.62 5.44 -5.48
CA ALA A 174 14.71 4.88 -6.82
C ALA A 174 13.96 5.74 -7.84
N SER A 175 12.78 6.29 -7.50
CA SER A 175 12.01 7.15 -8.40
C SER A 175 12.71 8.48 -8.72
N VAL A 176 13.31 9.11 -7.70
CA VAL A 176 14.08 10.36 -7.86
C VAL A 176 15.34 10.11 -8.69
N LEU A 177 16.05 9.01 -8.41
CA LEU A 177 17.24 8.60 -9.15
C LEU A 177 16.90 8.23 -10.60
N ALA A 178 15.76 7.59 -10.86
CA ALA A 178 15.28 7.29 -12.20
C ALA A 178 14.93 8.57 -12.98
N ALA A 179 14.33 9.57 -12.35
CA ALA A 179 14.07 10.86 -12.98
C ALA A 179 15.38 11.58 -13.33
N PHE A 180 16.36 11.56 -12.40
CA PHE A 180 17.68 12.16 -12.61
C PHE A 180 18.48 11.48 -13.73
N THR A 181 18.60 10.15 -13.70
CA THR A 181 19.31 9.39 -14.74
C THR A 181 18.58 9.47 -16.09
N GLY A 182 17.25 9.45 -16.09
CA GLY A 182 16.44 9.67 -17.29
C GLY A 182 16.69 11.02 -17.95
N TRP A 183 16.93 12.07 -17.16
CA TRP A 183 17.32 13.39 -17.67
C TRP A 183 18.65 13.36 -18.41
N LEU A 184 19.66 12.71 -17.82
CA LEU A 184 21.03 12.69 -18.31
C LEU A 184 21.21 11.74 -19.50
N ALA A 185 20.63 10.54 -19.43
CA ALA A 185 20.94 9.46 -20.36
C ALA A 185 19.97 9.34 -21.55
N VAL A 186 18.71 9.77 -21.39
CA VAL A 186 17.68 9.50 -22.41
C VAL A 186 17.52 10.69 -23.34
N THR A 187 17.97 10.54 -24.59
CA THR A 187 17.90 11.58 -25.61
C THR A 187 16.50 11.72 -26.24
N SER A 188 15.71 10.65 -26.27
CA SER A 188 14.36 10.68 -26.83
C SER A 188 13.38 11.38 -25.88
N LEU A 189 12.86 12.53 -26.34
CA LEU A 189 11.83 13.33 -25.65
C LEU A 189 10.64 12.51 -25.12
N PRO A 190 9.98 11.64 -25.93
CA PRO A 190 8.82 10.89 -25.44
C PRO A 190 9.18 9.88 -24.35
N LEU A 191 10.31 9.19 -24.50
CA LEU A 191 10.77 8.22 -23.49
C LEU A 191 11.17 8.92 -22.18
N ARG A 192 11.85 10.07 -22.29
CA ARG A 192 12.20 10.90 -21.14
C ARG A 192 10.94 11.35 -20.39
N ALA A 193 9.91 11.81 -21.10
CA ALA A 193 8.65 12.21 -20.49
C ALA A 193 7.94 11.04 -19.79
N LEU A 194 7.95 9.84 -20.39
CA LEU A 194 7.40 8.63 -19.76
C LEU A 194 8.13 8.28 -18.46
N ILE A 195 9.46 8.37 -18.44
CA ILE A 195 10.26 8.12 -17.24
C ILE A 195 9.91 9.15 -16.15
N TYR A 196 9.80 10.43 -16.51
CA TYR A 196 9.40 11.48 -15.57
C TYR A 196 7.99 11.26 -15.01
N ALA A 197 7.04 10.87 -15.85
CA ALA A 197 5.66 10.57 -15.44
C ALA A 197 5.61 9.36 -14.50
N ALA A 198 6.31 8.28 -14.85
CA ALA A 198 6.41 7.07 -14.04
C ALA A 198 7.08 7.35 -12.70
N SER A 199 8.22 8.05 -12.69
CA SER A 199 8.94 8.44 -11.47
C SER A 199 8.08 9.31 -10.56
N GLY A 200 7.39 10.31 -11.12
CA GLY A 200 6.44 11.12 -10.36
C GLY A 200 5.36 10.25 -9.73
N GLY A 201 4.74 9.37 -10.52
CA GLY A 201 3.70 8.45 -10.06
C GLY A 201 4.13 7.51 -8.93
N ILE A 202 5.32 6.92 -9.05
CA ILE A 202 5.91 6.09 -7.99
C ILE A 202 6.10 6.92 -6.72
N LEU A 203 6.72 8.11 -6.84
CA LEU A 203 6.98 8.98 -5.70
C LEU A 203 5.70 9.35 -4.96
N GLY A 204 4.66 9.79 -5.70
CA GLY A 204 3.38 10.18 -5.13
C GLY A 204 2.70 9.02 -4.38
N ALA A 205 2.66 7.83 -4.99
CA ALA A 205 2.06 6.65 -4.37
C ALA A 205 2.83 6.17 -3.14
N SER A 206 4.16 6.22 -3.17
CA SER A 206 4.99 5.83 -2.03
C SER A 206 4.84 6.78 -0.84
N LEU A 207 4.77 8.10 -1.06
CA LEU A 207 4.52 9.06 0.02
C LEU A 207 3.12 8.92 0.61
N TYR A 208 2.11 8.67 -0.23
CA TYR A 208 0.76 8.38 0.24
C TYR A 208 0.71 7.11 1.09
N ASN A 209 1.44 6.06 0.71
CA ASN A 209 1.55 4.84 1.49
C ASN A 209 2.28 5.04 2.82
N LEU A 210 3.37 5.81 2.85
CA LEU A 210 4.06 6.14 4.10
C LEU A 210 3.13 6.88 5.07
N ARG A 211 2.36 7.85 4.57
CA ARG A 211 1.33 8.53 5.36
C ARG A 211 0.27 7.55 5.87
N THR A 212 -0.26 6.71 4.99
CA THR A 212 -1.30 5.72 5.35
C THR A 212 -0.80 4.73 6.40
N LEU A 213 0.45 4.27 6.26
CA LEU A 213 1.11 3.39 7.22
C LEU A 213 1.28 4.09 8.58
N ALA A 214 1.73 5.35 8.59
CA ALA A 214 1.84 6.14 9.80
C ALA A 214 0.47 6.35 10.48
N ASP A 215 -0.59 6.60 9.72
CA ASP A 215 -1.95 6.75 10.24
C ASP A 215 -2.44 5.44 10.90
N HIS A 216 -2.24 4.29 10.24
CA HIS A 216 -2.64 2.99 10.80
C HIS A 216 -1.83 2.56 12.03
N ILE A 217 -0.56 2.94 12.10
CA ILE A 217 0.32 2.59 13.23
C ILE A 217 0.12 3.54 14.41
N ALA A 218 0.20 4.85 14.17
CA ALA A 218 0.29 5.85 15.23
C ALA A 218 -1.09 6.35 15.68
N VAL A 219 -2.02 6.55 14.74
CA VAL A 219 -3.31 7.20 15.02
C VAL A 219 -4.39 6.16 15.28
N GLN A 220 -4.60 5.24 14.34
CA GLN A 220 -5.71 4.29 14.39
C GLN A 220 -5.37 3.03 15.20
N ARG A 221 -4.07 2.71 15.33
CA ARG A 221 -3.49 1.52 15.98
C ARG A 221 -4.11 0.22 15.48
N ASP A 222 -4.32 0.17 14.17
CA ASP A 222 -5.10 -0.86 13.49
C ASP A 222 -4.34 -1.36 12.25
N TYR A 223 -3.02 -1.48 12.38
CA TYR A 223 -2.18 -2.04 11.34
C TYR A 223 -2.43 -3.55 11.17
N SER A 224 -2.68 -3.97 9.93
CA SER A 224 -2.77 -5.38 9.53
C SER A 224 -1.68 -5.74 8.53
N ALA A 225 -0.92 -6.78 8.85
CA ALA A 225 0.14 -7.32 7.99
C ALA A 225 -0.42 -8.01 6.74
N ARG A 226 -1.72 -8.38 6.73
CA ARG A 226 -2.39 -9.04 5.60
C ARG A 226 -2.37 -8.20 4.32
N PHE A 227 -2.38 -6.87 4.46
CA PHE A 227 -2.37 -5.94 3.33
C PHE A 227 -0.98 -5.72 2.74
N TRP A 228 0.01 -6.59 3.02
CA TRP A 228 1.37 -6.46 2.50
C TRP A 228 1.42 -6.33 0.97
N VAL A 229 0.55 -7.04 0.24
CA VAL A 229 0.48 -6.97 -1.23
C VAL A 229 0.11 -5.57 -1.69
N ASP A 230 -0.86 -4.93 -1.03
CA ASP A 230 -1.31 -3.58 -1.37
C ASP A 230 -0.18 -2.57 -1.14
N TYR A 231 0.50 -2.65 0.01
CA TYR A 231 1.65 -1.79 0.27
C TYR A 231 2.81 -2.00 -0.71
N LEU A 232 3.07 -3.25 -1.12
CA LEU A 232 4.17 -3.56 -2.04
C LEU A 232 3.87 -3.09 -3.47
N THR A 233 2.65 -3.31 -3.97
CA THR A 233 2.30 -3.11 -5.38
C THR A 233 1.88 -1.68 -5.71
N ARG A 234 1.33 -0.94 -4.75
CA ARG A 234 0.84 0.44 -4.96
C ARG A 234 1.86 1.42 -5.57
N PRO A 235 3.14 1.44 -5.19
CA PRO A 235 4.13 2.29 -5.84
C PRO A 235 4.24 2.02 -7.35
N LEU A 236 4.21 0.74 -7.74
CA LEU A 236 4.24 0.32 -9.14
C LEU A 236 2.97 0.76 -9.88
N LEU A 237 1.80 0.59 -9.26
CA LEU A 237 0.53 1.07 -9.78
C LEU A 237 0.53 2.60 -9.95
N GLY A 238 1.12 3.33 -9.00
CA GLY A 238 1.32 4.78 -9.11
C GLY A 238 2.13 5.17 -10.33
N GLY A 239 3.23 4.43 -10.61
CA GLY A 239 4.05 4.64 -11.81
C GLY A 239 3.28 4.39 -13.11
N VAL A 240 2.55 3.28 -13.20
CA VAL A 240 1.70 2.97 -14.36
C VAL A 240 0.64 4.05 -14.54
N LEU A 241 0.00 4.48 -13.46
CA LEU A 241 -1.00 5.53 -13.52
C LEU A 241 -0.42 6.86 -14.00
N GLY A 242 0.77 7.25 -13.53
CA GLY A 242 1.46 8.44 -14.01
C GLY A 242 1.69 8.42 -15.52
N VAL A 243 2.12 7.27 -16.06
CA VAL A 243 2.26 7.06 -17.51
C VAL A 243 0.93 7.18 -18.24
N VAL A 244 -0.13 6.57 -17.71
CA VAL A 244 -1.48 6.60 -18.30
C VAL A 244 -2.02 8.02 -18.34
N VAL A 245 -1.96 8.77 -17.22
CA VAL A 245 -2.44 10.17 -17.17
C VAL A 245 -1.63 11.05 -18.13
N TYR A 246 -0.31 10.84 -18.23
CA TYR A 246 0.50 11.53 -19.22
C TYR A 246 0.07 11.22 -20.66
N ALA A 247 -0.15 9.94 -21.00
CA ALA A 247 -0.61 9.53 -22.33
C ALA A 247 -1.97 10.15 -22.69
N PHE A 248 -2.90 10.20 -21.74
CA PHE A 248 -4.18 10.92 -21.92
C PHE A 248 -3.98 12.41 -22.11
N ALA A 249 -3.11 13.06 -21.32
CA ALA A 249 -2.84 14.48 -21.46
C ALA A 249 -2.26 14.83 -22.84
N VAL A 250 -1.33 14.01 -23.35
CA VAL A 250 -0.77 14.17 -24.70
C VAL A 250 -1.83 13.88 -25.76
N GLY A 251 -2.60 12.80 -25.63
CA GLY A 251 -3.66 12.45 -26.57
C GLY A 251 -4.76 13.52 -26.67
N LEU A 252 -5.18 14.08 -25.54
CA LEU A 252 -6.16 15.17 -25.48
C LEU A 252 -5.58 16.50 -26.02
N ALA A 253 -4.31 16.79 -25.76
CA ALA A 253 -3.65 17.97 -26.34
C ALA A 253 -3.58 17.87 -27.88
N TRP A 254 -3.32 16.66 -28.40
CA TRP A 254 -3.33 16.39 -29.84
C TRP A 254 -4.71 16.54 -30.47
N THR A 255 -5.79 16.10 -29.80
CA THR A 255 -7.16 16.25 -30.33
C THR A 255 -7.69 17.67 -30.22
N LEU A 256 -7.23 18.46 -29.24
CA LEU A 256 -7.72 19.82 -28.99
C LEU A 256 -6.87 20.91 -29.63
N THR A 257 -5.81 20.59 -30.38
CA THR A 257 -4.85 21.55 -30.99
C THR A 257 -4.28 22.57 -30.00
N LEU A 258 -4.35 22.28 -28.70
CA LEU A 258 -3.69 23.07 -27.67
C LEU A 258 -2.19 22.92 -27.92
N GLN A 259 -1.52 24.04 -28.19
CA GLN A 259 -0.07 24.09 -28.29
C GLN A 259 0.49 23.30 -27.12
N SER A 260 1.10 22.14 -27.43
CA SER A 260 1.84 21.35 -26.45
C SER A 260 2.72 22.33 -25.67
N PRO A 261 2.83 22.24 -24.34
CA PRO A 261 3.73 23.10 -23.59
C PRO A 261 5.17 22.72 -23.96
N VAL A 262 5.64 23.21 -25.11
CA VAL A 262 6.98 22.98 -25.65
C VAL A 262 7.90 23.97 -24.97
N GLY A 263 8.63 23.50 -23.95
CA GLY A 263 9.57 24.33 -23.22
C GLY A 263 10.29 23.58 -22.10
N SER A 264 11.30 24.23 -21.52
CA SER A 264 12.13 23.69 -20.42
C SER A 264 11.34 23.32 -19.16
N GLN A 265 10.08 23.73 -19.03
CA GLN A 265 9.22 23.40 -17.89
C GLN A 265 8.42 22.10 -18.07
N MET A 266 8.29 21.57 -19.28
CA MET A 266 7.54 20.35 -19.58
C MET A 266 7.92 19.15 -18.68
N PRO A 267 9.21 18.88 -18.39
CA PRO A 267 9.59 17.77 -17.50
C PRO A 267 9.04 17.93 -16.08
N LYS A 268 9.01 19.15 -15.54
CA LYS A 268 8.51 19.44 -14.19
C LYS A 268 6.99 19.24 -14.11
N VAL A 269 6.27 19.67 -15.14
CA VAL A 269 4.81 19.51 -15.23
C VAL A 269 4.46 18.03 -15.37
N VAL A 270 5.16 17.29 -16.23
CA VAL A 270 4.94 15.84 -16.40
C VAL A 270 5.22 15.07 -15.11
N PHE A 271 6.30 15.42 -14.41
CA PHE A 271 6.60 14.84 -13.10
C PHE A 271 5.51 15.16 -12.07
N ALA A 272 5.09 16.42 -11.97
CA ALA A 272 4.06 16.85 -11.02
C ALA A 272 2.70 16.19 -11.30
N LEU A 273 2.34 16.04 -12.57
CA LEU A 273 1.13 15.33 -13.00
C LEU A 273 1.20 13.85 -12.62
N GLY A 274 2.33 13.19 -12.90
CA GLY A 274 2.61 11.83 -12.44
C GLY A 274 2.47 11.72 -10.92
N PHE A 275 3.13 12.61 -10.17
CA PHE A 275 3.08 12.68 -8.72
C PHE A 275 1.66 12.79 -8.18
N LEU A 276 0.88 13.75 -8.67
CA LEU A 276 -0.50 13.94 -8.23
C LEU A 276 -1.35 12.72 -8.54
N SER A 277 -1.13 12.08 -9.71
CA SER A 277 -1.86 10.88 -10.07
C SER A 277 -1.57 9.70 -9.15
N GLY A 278 -0.29 9.49 -8.79
CA GLY A 278 0.10 8.45 -7.84
C GLY A 278 -0.35 8.75 -6.41
N TYR A 279 -0.26 10.00 -5.97
CA TYR A 279 -0.69 10.42 -4.63
C TYR A 279 -2.20 10.29 -4.45
N ALA A 280 -2.98 10.67 -5.47
CA ALA A 280 -4.44 10.59 -5.49
C ALA A 280 -4.96 9.33 -6.21
N LEU A 281 -4.21 8.21 -6.14
CA LEU A 281 -4.46 6.97 -6.88
C LEU A 281 -5.94 6.55 -6.91
N ARG A 282 -6.62 6.53 -5.76
CA ARG A 282 -8.04 6.14 -5.67
C ARG A 282 -8.97 7.08 -6.44
N SER A 283 -8.76 8.39 -6.31
CA SER A 283 -9.56 9.40 -6.99
C SER A 283 -9.36 9.33 -8.50
N VAL A 284 -8.11 9.14 -8.95
CA VAL A 284 -7.81 9.02 -10.38
C VAL A 284 -8.34 7.72 -10.97
N LEU A 285 -8.23 6.59 -10.27
CA LEU A 285 -8.84 5.33 -10.71
C LEU A 285 -10.37 5.46 -10.84
N THR A 286 -11.00 6.16 -9.91
CA THR A 286 -12.45 6.44 -9.96
C THR A 286 -12.80 7.30 -11.19
N TRP A 287 -12.02 8.35 -11.44
CA TRP A 287 -12.17 9.20 -12.62
C TRP A 287 -11.97 8.43 -13.92
N LEU A 288 -10.91 7.62 -14.03
CA LEU A 288 -10.66 6.76 -15.19
C LEU A 288 -11.80 5.76 -15.43
N ASN A 289 -12.35 5.17 -14.37
CA ASN A 289 -13.50 4.28 -14.47
C ASN A 289 -14.76 5.04 -14.94
N GLY A 290 -14.93 6.28 -14.48
CA GLY A 290 -15.96 7.20 -15.01
C GLY A 290 -15.80 7.44 -16.50
N LEU A 291 -14.59 7.77 -16.96
CA LEU A 291 -14.30 7.95 -18.38
C LEU A 291 -14.54 6.67 -19.19
N ALA A 292 -14.06 5.52 -18.70
CA ALA A 292 -14.28 4.24 -19.35
C ALA A 292 -15.77 3.96 -19.55
N LYS A 293 -16.60 4.23 -18.53
CA LYS A 293 -18.07 4.10 -18.63
C LYS A 293 -18.69 5.06 -19.63
N THR A 294 -18.12 6.24 -19.84
CA THR A 294 -18.62 7.20 -20.84
C THR A 294 -18.26 6.82 -22.27
N PHE A 295 -17.04 6.32 -22.51
CA PHE A 295 -16.56 5.98 -23.85
C PHE A 295 -16.93 4.56 -24.29
N PHE A 296 -17.00 3.62 -23.36
CA PHE A 296 -17.28 2.20 -23.61
C PHE A 296 -18.66 1.79 -23.07
N ARG A 297 -19.69 2.64 -23.27
CA ARG A 297 -21.07 2.22 -22.97
C ARG A 297 -21.32 0.86 -23.64
N PRO A 298 -21.79 -0.17 -22.89
CA PRO A 298 -22.24 -1.40 -23.51
C PRO A 298 -23.29 -1.05 -24.57
N ALA A 299 -23.14 -1.59 -25.78
CA ALA A 299 -24.19 -1.47 -26.79
C ALA A 299 -25.52 -1.94 -26.17
N PRO A 300 -26.64 -1.25 -26.41
CA PRO A 300 -27.93 -1.75 -25.95
C PRO A 300 -28.11 -3.18 -26.46
N SER A 301 -28.29 -4.11 -25.54
CA SER A 301 -28.64 -5.49 -25.87
C SER A 301 -29.91 -5.49 -26.72
N PRO A 302 -29.95 -6.17 -27.88
CA PRO A 302 -31.08 -6.16 -28.80
C PRO A 302 -32.25 -7.04 -28.30
N SER A 303 -32.72 -6.81 -27.09
CA SER A 303 -33.83 -7.57 -26.48
C SER A 303 -34.79 -6.70 -25.65
N GLN A 304 -34.85 -5.40 -25.92
CA GLN A 304 -35.95 -4.53 -25.46
C GLN A 304 -36.72 -3.90 -26.63
N GLU A 305 -36.89 -4.64 -27.73
CA GLU A 305 -38.07 -4.49 -28.58
C GLU A 305 -39.03 -5.64 -28.26
N GLN A 306 -40.31 -5.29 -28.07
CA GLN A 306 -41.46 -6.17 -27.83
C GLN A 306 -41.78 -6.53 -26.37
N THR A 307 -42.38 -5.58 -25.65
CA THR A 307 -43.60 -5.83 -24.86
C THR A 307 -44.42 -4.53 -24.79
N GLY A 308 -44.84 -4.04 -25.96
CA GLY A 308 -45.95 -3.10 -26.06
C GLY A 308 -47.15 -3.87 -26.61
N PHE A 309 -47.95 -4.47 -25.73
CA PHE A 309 -49.26 -4.98 -26.11
C PHE A 309 -50.15 -3.77 -26.40
N PRO A 310 -50.80 -3.66 -27.57
CA PRO A 310 -51.81 -2.64 -27.81
C PRO A 310 -53.06 -2.98 -26.99
N GLU A 311 -53.49 -2.05 -26.13
CA GLU A 311 -54.84 -2.05 -25.56
C GLU A 311 -55.86 -2.06 -26.70
N GLU A 312 -56.67 -3.11 -26.69
CA GLU A 312 -57.76 -3.37 -27.60
C GLU A 312 -58.88 -2.34 -27.36
N GLN A 313 -59.06 -1.41 -28.30
CA GLN A 313 -60.29 -0.63 -28.39
C GLN A 313 -61.34 -1.44 -29.16
N ARG A 314 -62.19 -2.18 -28.45
CA ARG A 314 -63.65 -2.28 -28.68
C ARG A 314 -64.34 -3.22 -27.70
#